data_AF-A0A2V9XSM9-F1
#
_entry.id   AF-A0A2V9XSM9-F1
#
_cell.length_a   1.000
_cell.length_b   1.000
_cell.length_c   1.000
_cell.angle_alpha   90.00
_cell.angle_beta   90.00
_cell.angle_gamma   90.00
#
_symmetry.space_group_name_H-M   'P 1'
#
loop_
_entity.id
_entity.type
_entity.pdbx_description
1 polymer ?
#
loop_
_entity_poly.entity_id
_entity_poly.type
_entity_poly.pdbx_seq_one_letter_code
_entity_poly.pdbx_strand_id
1 'polypeptide(L)'
;MISRRSFLKAVSASVALTTASRRLLSWADEAVEVPGKEGLIVRSARFLDLEMPPEFLDSWITPVPHFFVRNHMHEPNTLGPGEWRLTIGGEVEKPQTLNLTDLAKIEPHTVTNTLECAGNGRAFQQPHVPGVQWRRGAVGTGRFTGPRLRDLLQRAAVKSTGKHVMFRGLDEVPGKVPPFIRSIPIEKAMDSDTLVAIHMNAAPLTKHHGFPARALVPGWIGAASCKWLTEIKVLDKEFEGNFMKPGYRMPNQPIPPGGEVNPDDTHPITSLGVKSVLA
;
A
#
# COMPACT_ATOMS: atom_id res chain seq x y z
N MET A 1 46.24 -24.68 -41.51
CA MET A 1 45.48 -25.85 -41.06
C MET A 1 45.78 -26.09 -39.58
N ILE A 2 44.82 -25.81 -38.69
CA ILE A 2 44.98 -26.02 -37.24
C ILE A 2 44.73 -27.50 -36.96
N SER A 3 45.68 -28.20 -36.32
CA SER A 3 45.56 -29.64 -36.07
C SER A 3 44.47 -29.95 -35.05
N ARG A 4 43.81 -31.11 -35.19
CA ARG A 4 42.80 -31.62 -34.22
C ARG A 4 43.31 -31.67 -32.77
N ARG A 5 44.62 -31.80 -32.54
CA ARG A 5 45.24 -31.77 -31.20
C ARG A 5 45.39 -30.36 -30.62
N SER A 6 45.43 -29.35 -31.47
CA SER A 6 45.52 -27.93 -31.08
C SER A 6 44.17 -27.37 -30.64
N PHE A 7 43.07 -27.87 -31.23
CA PHE A 7 41.70 -27.47 -30.89
C PHE A 7 41.26 -28.00 -29.52
N LEU A 8 41.61 -29.24 -29.18
CA LEU A 8 41.24 -29.86 -27.89
C LEU A 8 41.96 -29.26 -26.68
N LYS A 9 43.16 -28.67 -26.85
CA LYS A 9 43.85 -27.96 -25.76
C LYS A 9 43.28 -26.56 -25.49
N ALA A 10 42.61 -25.94 -26.47
CA ALA A 10 41.96 -24.64 -26.30
C ALA A 10 40.60 -24.74 -25.56
N VAL A 11 39.94 -25.90 -25.58
CA VAL A 11 38.64 -26.12 -24.93
C VAL A 11 38.77 -26.38 -23.43
N SER A 12 39.91 -26.91 -22.96
CA SER A 12 40.11 -27.24 -21.54
C SER A 12 40.33 -26.03 -20.62
N ALA A 13 40.63 -24.85 -21.17
CA ALA A 13 40.86 -23.63 -20.39
C ALA A 13 39.59 -22.77 -20.20
N SER A 14 38.47 -23.11 -20.86
CA SER A 14 37.25 -22.30 -20.83
C SER A 14 36.19 -22.78 -19.83
N VAL A 15 36.43 -23.88 -19.10
CA VAL A 15 35.46 -24.45 -18.15
C VAL A 15 35.65 -23.92 -16.72
N ALA A 16 36.73 -23.19 -16.42
CA ALA A 16 36.99 -22.69 -15.07
C ALA A 16 36.37 -21.31 -14.75
N LEU A 17 35.67 -20.65 -15.69
CA LEU A 17 35.02 -19.35 -15.44
C LEU A 17 33.52 -19.41 -15.19
N THR A 18 32.87 -20.56 -15.32
CA THR A 18 31.40 -20.68 -15.09
C THR A 18 31.01 -20.87 -13.63
N THR A 19 31.95 -21.22 -12.75
CA THR A 19 31.68 -21.36 -11.31
C THR A 19 31.87 -20.07 -10.53
N ALA A 20 32.76 -19.18 -10.98
CA ALA A 20 32.98 -17.87 -10.35
C ALA A 20 31.85 -16.87 -10.64
N SER A 21 31.24 -16.93 -11.83
CA SER A 21 30.09 -16.06 -12.20
C SER A 21 28.79 -16.45 -11.47
N ARG A 22 28.62 -17.72 -11.07
CA ARG A 22 27.47 -18.14 -10.25
C ARG A 22 27.50 -17.64 -8.81
N ARG A 23 28.69 -17.34 -8.25
CA ARG A 23 28.80 -16.80 -6.88
C ARG A 23 28.51 -15.31 -6.77
N LEU A 24 28.57 -14.56 -7.88
CA LEU A 24 28.25 -13.12 -7.90
C LEU A 24 26.75 -12.83 -8.07
N LEU A 25 25.95 -13.87 -8.35
CA LEU A 25 24.50 -13.79 -8.52
C LEU A 25 23.70 -14.56 -7.46
N SER A 26 24.37 -15.18 -6.46
CA SER A 26 23.69 -16.02 -5.46
C SER A 26 22.76 -15.27 -4.50
N TRP A 27 22.84 -13.94 -4.47
CA TRP A 27 21.95 -13.06 -3.71
C TRP A 27 20.61 -12.82 -4.42
N ALA A 28 20.48 -13.20 -5.69
CA ALA A 28 19.25 -13.04 -6.47
C ALA A 28 18.27 -14.22 -6.31
N ASP A 29 18.73 -15.36 -5.78
CA ASP A 29 17.96 -16.61 -5.68
C ASP A 29 17.56 -17.00 -4.25
N GLU A 30 17.95 -16.24 -3.22
CA GLU A 30 17.35 -16.42 -1.90
C GLU A 30 15.93 -15.84 -1.92
N ALA A 31 14.94 -16.73 -2.09
CA ALA A 31 13.55 -16.39 -1.88
C ALA A 31 13.41 -15.80 -0.47
N VAL A 32 13.06 -14.52 -0.39
CA VAL A 32 12.76 -13.88 0.89
C VAL A 32 11.45 -14.48 1.40
N GLU A 33 11.56 -15.44 2.32
CA GLU A 33 10.41 -15.97 3.03
C GLU A 33 9.85 -14.90 3.98
N VAL A 34 8.55 -14.66 3.85
CA VAL A 34 7.84 -13.70 4.70
C VAL A 34 6.79 -14.51 5.46
N PRO A 35 6.91 -14.62 6.80
CA PRO A 35 5.98 -15.42 7.60
C PRO A 35 4.51 -15.01 7.40
N GLY A 36 3.63 -15.98 7.15
CA GLY A 36 2.20 -15.73 6.91
C GLY A 36 1.89 -15.10 5.55
N LYS A 37 2.85 -15.16 4.62
CA LYS A 37 2.79 -14.62 3.25
C LYS A 37 3.38 -15.63 2.24
N GLU A 38 3.24 -16.91 2.53
CA GLU A 38 3.77 -18.00 1.73
C GLU A 38 3.18 -17.96 0.31
N GLY A 39 4.04 -18.22 -0.69
CA GLY A 39 3.65 -18.23 -2.11
C GLY A 39 3.47 -16.86 -2.77
N LEU A 40 3.56 -15.74 -2.03
CA LEU A 40 3.52 -14.41 -2.65
C LEU A 40 4.77 -14.07 -3.44
N ILE A 41 4.60 -13.27 -4.50
CA ILE A 41 5.70 -12.81 -5.34
C ILE A 41 6.34 -11.57 -4.69
N VAL A 42 7.62 -11.66 -4.30
CA VAL A 42 8.37 -10.53 -3.76
C VAL A 42 8.69 -9.55 -4.89
N ARG A 43 8.10 -8.35 -4.85
CA ARG A 43 8.39 -7.26 -5.80
C ARG A 43 9.45 -6.31 -5.30
N SER A 44 9.57 -6.17 -3.97
CA SER A 44 10.65 -5.45 -3.31
C SER A 44 10.84 -6.00 -1.90
N ALA A 45 12.08 -6.29 -1.53
CA ALA A 45 12.47 -6.69 -0.18
C ALA A 45 12.91 -5.49 0.69
N ARG A 46 13.27 -4.35 0.07
CA ARG A 46 13.74 -3.14 0.80
C ARG A 46 12.61 -2.55 1.63
N PHE A 47 11.53 -2.20 0.95
CA PHE A 47 10.22 -2.00 1.56
C PHE A 47 9.38 -3.14 1.07
N LEU A 48 8.78 -3.88 2.01
CA LEU A 48 8.14 -5.14 1.69
C LEU A 48 6.92 -4.89 0.79
N ASP A 49 7.07 -5.27 -0.48
CA ASP A 49 6.02 -5.22 -1.48
C ASP A 49 5.83 -6.64 -2.04
N LEU A 50 4.66 -7.22 -1.79
CA LEU A 50 4.31 -8.59 -2.13
C LEU A 50 3.08 -8.60 -3.05
N GLU A 51 3.18 -9.28 -4.18
CA GLU A 51 2.09 -9.43 -5.15
C GLU A 51 1.45 -10.80 -5.00
N MET A 52 0.11 -10.83 -5.07
CA MET A 52 -0.64 -12.08 -5.15
C MET A 52 -0.41 -12.75 -6.52
N PRO A 53 -0.01 -14.02 -6.58
CA PRO A 53 -0.05 -14.77 -7.83
C PRO A 53 -1.48 -14.81 -8.40
N PRO A 54 -1.71 -14.61 -9.70
CA PRO A 54 -3.06 -14.67 -10.29
C PRO A 54 -3.82 -15.95 -9.95
N GLU A 55 -3.14 -17.09 -9.84
CA GLU A 55 -3.70 -18.38 -9.45
C GLU A 55 -4.34 -18.39 -8.04
N PHE A 56 -4.02 -17.40 -7.19
CA PHE A 56 -4.64 -17.23 -5.87
C PHE A 56 -5.93 -16.37 -5.92
N LEU A 57 -6.34 -15.89 -7.09
CA LEU A 57 -7.65 -15.26 -7.32
C LEU A 57 -8.75 -16.31 -7.51
N ASP A 58 -8.81 -17.29 -6.61
CA ASP A 58 -9.70 -18.46 -6.68
C ASP A 58 -10.98 -18.31 -5.84
N SER A 59 -11.12 -17.20 -5.14
CA SER A 59 -12.16 -16.96 -4.14
C SER A 59 -12.59 -15.49 -4.10
N TRP A 60 -13.87 -15.26 -3.77
CA TRP A 60 -14.43 -13.89 -3.71
C TRP A 60 -13.78 -13.03 -2.63
N ILE A 61 -13.51 -13.62 -1.47
CA ILE A 61 -12.77 -12.99 -0.36
C ILE A 61 -11.38 -13.59 -0.34
N THR A 62 -10.38 -12.77 -0.67
CA THR A 62 -8.98 -13.17 -0.68
C THR A 62 -8.53 -13.59 0.73
N PRO A 63 -7.98 -14.80 0.92
CA PRO A 63 -7.39 -15.21 2.19
C PRO A 63 -6.32 -14.21 2.64
N VAL A 64 -6.27 -13.92 3.95
CA VAL A 64 -5.34 -12.91 4.49
C VAL A 64 -3.88 -13.21 4.14
N PRO A 65 -3.39 -14.47 4.15
CA PRO A 65 -2.04 -14.80 3.70
C PRO A 65 -1.79 -14.45 2.23
N HIS A 66 -2.78 -14.62 1.36
CA HIS A 66 -2.66 -14.36 -0.08
C HIS A 66 -2.88 -12.88 -0.46
N PHE A 67 -3.41 -12.07 0.46
CA PHE A 67 -3.67 -10.65 0.20
C PHE A 67 -2.37 -9.87 -0.02
N PHE A 68 -2.26 -9.10 -1.11
CA PHE A 68 -1.06 -8.34 -1.47
C PHE A 68 -0.61 -7.36 -0.36
N VAL A 69 0.69 -7.07 -0.30
CA VAL A 69 1.27 -6.13 0.68
C VAL A 69 1.97 -5.01 -0.08
N ARG A 70 1.68 -3.76 0.25
CA ARG A 70 2.38 -2.58 -0.30
C ARG A 70 2.87 -1.68 0.82
N ASN A 71 4.17 -1.40 0.86
CA ASN A 71 4.82 -0.57 1.89
C ASN A 71 5.75 0.48 1.28
N HIS A 72 5.54 1.76 1.60
CA HIS A 72 6.47 2.83 1.21
C HIS A 72 7.70 2.92 2.11
N MET A 73 7.56 2.39 3.32
CA MET A 73 8.46 2.52 4.47
C MET A 73 8.56 1.18 5.19
N HIS A 74 9.41 1.08 6.21
CA HIS A 74 9.48 -0.13 7.01
C HIS A 74 8.21 -0.28 7.86
N GLU A 75 7.78 -1.54 8.04
CA GLU A 75 6.70 -1.82 8.97
C GLU A 75 7.16 -1.49 10.40
N PRO A 76 6.27 -1.03 11.28
CA PRO A 76 6.67 -0.69 12.65
C PRO A 76 7.27 -1.89 13.38
N ASN A 77 8.38 -1.69 14.09
CA ASN A 77 9.01 -2.74 14.90
C ASN A 77 8.23 -3.01 16.18
N THR A 78 7.59 -1.99 16.75
CA THR A 78 6.74 -2.09 17.95
C THR A 78 5.27 -1.92 17.57
N LEU A 79 4.45 -2.89 17.95
CA LEU A 79 3.00 -2.92 17.69
C LEU A 79 2.24 -3.45 18.91
N GLY A 80 2.50 -2.87 20.09
CA GLY A 80 1.80 -3.24 21.32
C GLY A 80 0.41 -2.59 21.38
N PRO A 81 -0.70 -3.36 21.39
CA PRO A 81 -2.05 -2.78 21.44
C PRO A 81 -2.32 -1.95 22.71
N GLY A 82 -1.61 -2.23 23.82
CA GLY A 82 -1.73 -1.48 25.07
C GLY A 82 -1.14 -0.06 25.02
N GLU A 83 -0.12 0.16 24.19
CA GLU A 83 0.58 1.45 24.05
C GLU A 83 0.04 2.28 22.90
N TRP A 84 -0.55 1.63 21.89
CA TRP A 84 -1.09 2.30 20.72
C TRP A 84 -2.22 3.28 21.07
N ARG A 85 -2.21 4.44 20.42
CA ARG A 85 -3.24 5.48 20.51
C ARG A 85 -3.54 6.05 19.13
N LEU A 86 -4.81 6.33 18.89
CA LEU A 86 -5.30 7.11 17.75
C LEU A 86 -5.69 8.51 18.23
N THR A 87 -5.06 9.54 17.67
CA THR A 87 -5.46 10.92 17.90
C THR A 87 -6.35 11.43 16.78
N ILE A 88 -7.37 12.20 17.14
CA ILE A 88 -8.26 12.91 16.21
C ILE A 88 -8.22 14.40 16.57
N GLY A 89 -7.73 15.24 15.66
CA GLY A 89 -7.49 16.66 15.92
C GLY A 89 -7.59 17.55 14.68
N GLY A 90 -7.04 18.76 14.77
CA GLY A 90 -7.08 19.77 13.71
C GLY A 90 -8.34 20.65 13.77
N GLU A 91 -9.03 20.81 12.65
CA GLU A 91 -10.28 21.58 12.53
C GLU A 91 -11.48 20.87 13.20
N VAL A 92 -11.39 20.65 14.52
CA VAL A 92 -12.40 20.00 15.36
C VAL A 92 -12.57 20.77 16.67
N GLU A 93 -13.77 20.73 17.25
CA GLU A 93 -14.04 21.38 18.55
C GLU A 93 -13.70 20.47 19.74
N LYS A 94 -13.72 19.14 19.55
CA LYS A 94 -13.51 18.15 20.60
C LYS A 94 -12.44 17.14 20.17
N PRO A 95 -11.14 17.48 20.28
CA PRO A 95 -10.07 16.55 20.00
C PRO A 95 -10.22 15.26 20.82
N GLN A 96 -9.84 14.13 20.23
CA GLN A 96 -9.99 12.80 20.85
C GLN A 96 -8.67 12.05 20.84
N THR A 97 -8.45 11.24 21.87
CA THR A 97 -7.40 10.22 21.91
C THR A 97 -8.04 8.90 22.31
N LEU A 98 -7.98 7.91 21.44
CA LEU A 98 -8.65 6.61 21.60
C LEU A 98 -7.61 5.51 21.62
N ASN A 99 -7.78 4.51 22.48
CA ASN A 99 -7.06 3.24 22.40
C ASN A 99 -7.89 2.19 21.64
N LEU A 100 -7.36 0.97 21.48
CA LEU A 100 -8.05 -0.09 20.75
C LEU A 100 -9.35 -0.54 21.43
N THR A 101 -9.37 -0.56 22.77
CA THR A 101 -10.57 -0.87 23.56
C THR A 101 -11.67 0.18 23.37
N ASP A 102 -11.30 1.45 23.25
CA ASP A 102 -12.26 2.52 22.98
C ASP A 102 -12.89 2.38 21.59
N LEU A 103 -12.07 2.06 20.57
CA LEU A 103 -12.59 1.78 19.22
C LEU A 103 -13.51 0.56 19.18
N ALA A 104 -13.16 -0.51 19.90
CA ALA A 104 -13.96 -1.73 19.94
C ALA A 104 -15.33 -1.57 20.61
N LYS A 105 -15.54 -0.50 21.41
CA LYS A 105 -16.83 -0.17 22.03
C LYS A 105 -17.78 0.61 21.11
N ILE A 106 -17.28 1.10 19.97
CA ILE A 106 -18.09 1.83 19.00
C ILE A 106 -18.78 0.82 18.09
N GLU A 107 -20.06 1.08 17.76
CA GLU A 107 -20.84 0.24 16.86
C GLU A 107 -20.03 -0.07 15.58
N PRO A 108 -19.70 -1.34 15.32
CA PRO A 108 -18.87 -1.69 14.19
C PRO A 108 -19.68 -1.66 12.89
N HIS A 109 -19.05 -1.19 11.81
CA HIS A 109 -19.57 -1.36 10.47
C HIS A 109 -18.64 -2.29 9.68
N THR A 110 -19.21 -3.14 8.84
CA THR A 110 -18.45 -4.08 8.01
C THR A 110 -18.64 -3.76 6.54
N VAL A 111 -17.53 -3.60 5.82
CA VAL A 111 -17.52 -3.32 4.39
C VAL A 111 -16.71 -4.40 3.67
N THR A 112 -17.28 -4.98 2.62
CA THR A 112 -16.53 -5.81 1.68
C THR A 112 -15.93 -4.88 0.63
N ASN A 113 -14.61 -4.78 0.56
CA ASN A 113 -13.92 -3.87 -0.36
C ASN A 113 -12.77 -4.56 -1.08
N THR A 114 -12.68 -4.35 -2.39
CA THR A 114 -11.48 -4.64 -3.18
C THR A 114 -10.49 -3.49 -3.01
N LEU A 115 -9.35 -3.77 -2.39
CA LEU A 115 -8.22 -2.85 -2.38
C LEU A 115 -7.33 -3.14 -3.59
N GLU A 116 -7.02 -2.12 -4.37
CA GLU A 116 -6.09 -2.23 -5.49
C GLU A 116 -5.03 -1.13 -5.41
N CYS A 117 -3.77 -1.49 -5.68
CA CYS A 117 -2.70 -0.53 -5.84
C CYS A 117 -2.91 0.29 -7.12
N ALA A 118 -2.77 1.61 -7.06
CA ALA A 118 -2.76 2.47 -8.25
C ALA A 118 -1.69 2.06 -9.29
N GLY A 119 -0.65 1.33 -8.84
CA GLY A 119 0.40 0.80 -9.70
C GLY A 119 0.13 -0.58 -10.28
N ASN A 120 -1.01 -1.22 -9.99
CA ASN A 120 -1.29 -2.56 -10.48
C ASN A 120 -1.33 -2.55 -12.02
N GLY A 121 -0.48 -3.33 -12.68
CA GLY A 121 -0.31 -3.32 -14.14
C GLY A 121 0.86 -2.50 -14.66
N ARG A 122 1.63 -1.82 -13.79
CA ARG A 122 2.76 -0.97 -14.18
C ARG A 122 3.78 -1.69 -15.05
N ALA A 123 4.05 -2.97 -14.77
CA ALA A 123 5.02 -3.76 -15.53
C ALA A 123 4.66 -3.95 -17.03
N PHE A 124 3.43 -3.61 -17.43
CA PHE A 124 2.97 -3.70 -18.81
C PHE A 124 2.97 -2.36 -19.54
N GLN A 125 3.33 -1.26 -18.88
CA GLN A 125 3.38 0.06 -19.50
C GLN A 125 4.56 0.16 -20.48
N GLN A 126 4.32 0.81 -21.62
CA GLN A 126 5.32 1.08 -22.65
C GLN A 126 5.30 2.58 -22.99
N PRO A 127 6.41 3.32 -22.79
CA PRO A 127 7.67 2.87 -22.22
C PRO A 127 7.55 2.47 -20.74
N HIS A 128 8.52 1.72 -20.23
CA HIS A 128 8.60 1.42 -18.80
C HIS A 128 8.65 2.70 -17.97
N VAL A 129 7.86 2.76 -16.90
CA VAL A 129 7.87 3.90 -15.97
C VAL A 129 8.45 3.51 -14.61
N PRO A 130 9.06 4.47 -13.88
CA PRO A 130 9.59 4.22 -12.54
C PRO A 130 8.54 3.71 -11.53
N GLY A 131 9.02 2.96 -10.55
CA GLY A 131 8.22 2.41 -9.45
C GLY A 131 8.27 0.89 -9.40
N VAL A 132 7.57 0.32 -8.43
CA VAL A 132 7.45 -1.14 -8.28
C VAL A 132 6.72 -1.70 -9.49
N GLN A 133 7.35 -2.67 -10.16
CA GLN A 133 6.86 -3.29 -11.40
C GLN A 133 5.80 -4.36 -11.08
N TRP A 134 4.65 -3.91 -10.57
CA TRP A 134 3.49 -4.77 -10.33
C TRP A 134 2.95 -5.33 -11.65
N ARG A 135 2.62 -6.62 -11.64
CA ARG A 135 1.92 -7.25 -12.75
C ARG A 135 0.41 -7.16 -12.53
N ARG A 136 -0.26 -8.21 -12.07
CA ARG A 136 -1.74 -8.23 -12.04
C ARG A 136 -2.33 -8.42 -10.64
N GLY A 137 -1.52 -8.88 -9.68
CA GLY A 137 -1.99 -9.25 -8.35
C GLY A 137 -1.75 -8.22 -7.26
N ALA A 138 -1.58 -6.94 -7.59
CA ALA A 138 -1.53 -5.87 -6.59
C ALA A 138 -2.97 -5.45 -6.20
N VAL A 139 -3.81 -6.44 -5.92
CA VAL A 139 -5.25 -6.33 -5.67
C VAL A 139 -5.68 -7.43 -4.72
N GLY A 140 -6.74 -7.21 -3.94
CA GLY A 140 -7.37 -8.23 -3.11
C GLY A 140 -8.70 -7.75 -2.54
N THR A 141 -9.62 -8.66 -2.30
CA THR A 141 -10.96 -8.36 -1.75
C THR A 141 -11.05 -8.87 -0.33
N GLY A 142 -11.42 -7.99 0.61
CA GLY A 142 -11.50 -8.33 2.03
C GLY A 142 -12.76 -7.78 2.69
N ARG A 143 -13.17 -8.40 3.79
CA ARG A 143 -14.21 -7.88 4.70
C ARG A 143 -13.53 -7.12 5.82
N PHE A 144 -13.66 -5.80 5.84
CA PHE A 144 -13.05 -4.94 6.83
C PHE A 144 -14.10 -4.49 7.84
N THR A 145 -13.75 -4.51 9.13
CA THR A 145 -14.69 -4.17 10.20
C THR A 145 -14.03 -3.20 11.19
N GLY A 146 -14.78 -2.17 11.57
CA GLY A 146 -14.41 -1.21 12.60
C GLY A 146 -15.36 -0.01 12.62
N PRO A 147 -15.08 1.01 13.45
CA PRO A 147 -15.91 2.21 13.53
C PRO A 147 -15.96 2.96 12.21
N ARG A 148 -17.13 3.51 11.86
CA ARG A 148 -17.22 4.44 10.72
C ARG A 148 -16.46 5.71 11.05
N LEU A 149 -15.67 6.21 10.09
CA LEU A 149 -14.91 7.44 10.26
C LEU A 149 -15.84 8.63 10.52
N ARG A 150 -16.99 8.68 9.85
CA ARG A 150 -18.00 9.73 10.06
C ARG A 150 -18.46 9.81 11.52
N ASP A 151 -18.63 8.68 12.21
CA ASP A 151 -19.14 8.64 13.58
C ASP A 151 -18.07 9.18 14.55
N LEU A 152 -16.80 8.90 14.27
CA LEU A 152 -15.65 9.47 14.99
C LEU A 152 -15.55 11.00 14.77
N LEU A 153 -15.65 11.45 13.52
CA LEU A 153 -15.58 12.87 13.17
C LEU A 153 -16.76 13.67 13.75
N GLN A 154 -17.97 13.10 13.76
CA GLN A 154 -19.13 13.72 14.40
C GLN A 154 -18.93 13.89 15.91
N ARG A 155 -18.38 12.88 16.60
CA ARG A 155 -18.03 12.98 18.03
C ARG A 155 -16.96 14.03 18.29
N ALA A 156 -16.01 14.20 17.36
CA ALA A 156 -14.99 15.24 17.43
C ALA A 156 -15.53 16.65 17.12
N ALA A 157 -16.77 16.75 16.58
CA ALA A 157 -17.40 18.01 16.17
C ALA A 157 -16.53 18.81 15.20
N VAL A 158 -16.42 18.32 13.95
CA VAL A 158 -15.70 18.99 12.86
C VAL A 158 -16.19 20.43 12.66
N LYS A 159 -15.23 21.37 12.58
CA LYS A 159 -15.50 22.79 12.31
C LYS A 159 -15.90 22.99 10.84
N SER A 160 -16.63 24.07 10.55
CA SER A 160 -17.03 24.42 9.17
C SER A 160 -15.86 24.71 8.23
N THR A 161 -14.70 25.04 8.79
CA THR A 161 -13.41 25.20 8.11
C THR A 161 -12.81 23.88 7.65
N GLY A 162 -13.17 22.73 8.23
CA GLY A 162 -12.64 21.43 7.85
C GLY A 162 -13.06 21.02 6.43
N LYS A 163 -12.07 20.80 5.55
CA LYS A 163 -12.26 20.40 4.14
C LYS A 163 -11.62 19.06 3.79
N HIS A 164 -10.58 18.64 4.51
CA HIS A 164 -9.87 17.38 4.25
C HIS A 164 -9.56 16.65 5.56
N VAL A 165 -9.35 15.35 5.46
CA VAL A 165 -8.95 14.48 6.57
C VAL A 165 -7.64 13.79 6.21
N MET A 166 -6.58 14.15 6.94
CA MET A 166 -5.25 13.58 6.83
C MET A 166 -5.14 12.31 7.68
N PHE A 167 -4.45 11.30 7.15
CA PHE A 167 -4.09 10.08 7.85
C PHE A 167 -2.57 9.93 7.93
N ARG A 168 -2.08 9.59 9.12
CA ARG A 168 -0.68 9.23 9.35
C ARG A 168 -0.59 7.96 10.19
N GLY A 169 0.36 7.10 9.84
CA GLY A 169 0.63 5.84 10.52
C GLY A 169 1.96 5.84 11.29
N LEU A 170 2.27 4.68 11.85
CA LEU A 170 3.50 4.38 12.61
C LEU A 170 4.67 3.88 11.74
N ASP A 171 4.54 3.96 10.43
CA ASP A 171 5.58 3.48 9.52
C ASP A 171 6.97 4.05 9.86
N GLU A 172 7.97 3.19 9.85
CA GLU A 172 9.35 3.56 10.18
C GLU A 172 10.04 4.13 8.96
N VAL A 173 10.33 5.42 9.03
CA VAL A 173 10.88 6.21 7.94
C VAL A 173 12.41 6.19 7.99
N PRO A 174 13.11 5.55 7.03
CA PRO A 174 14.56 5.50 7.06
C PRO A 174 15.17 6.83 6.60
N GLY A 175 16.14 7.34 7.36
CA GLY A 175 16.95 8.50 6.98
C GLY A 175 16.11 9.77 6.75
N LYS A 176 16.18 10.33 5.53
CA LYS A 176 15.51 11.59 5.14
C LYS A 176 14.32 11.38 4.20
N VAL A 177 13.80 10.16 4.07
CA VAL A 177 12.64 9.91 3.20
C VAL A 177 11.41 10.62 3.80
N PRO A 178 10.55 11.29 3.02
CA PRO A 178 9.33 11.90 3.55
C PRO A 178 8.33 10.84 4.04
N PRO A 179 7.64 11.02 5.17
CA PRO A 179 6.68 10.03 5.69
C PRO A 179 5.51 9.77 4.74
N PHE A 180 4.91 8.57 4.81
CA PHE A 180 3.71 8.27 4.02
C PHE A 180 2.46 8.90 4.63
N ILE A 181 2.10 10.09 4.16
CA ILE A 181 0.91 10.83 4.59
C ILE A 181 0.05 11.15 3.38
N ARG A 182 -1.26 10.90 3.52
CA ARG A 182 -2.28 11.28 2.54
C ARG A 182 -3.48 11.89 3.23
N SER A 183 -4.29 12.60 2.45
CA SER A 183 -5.60 13.08 2.89
C SER A 183 -6.70 12.72 1.91
N ILE A 184 -7.93 12.71 2.38
CA ILE A 184 -9.14 12.59 1.56
C ILE A 184 -10.05 13.80 1.82
N PRO A 185 -10.90 14.22 0.86
CA PRO A 185 -11.91 15.25 1.08
C PRO A 185 -12.85 14.88 2.22
N ILE A 186 -13.36 15.87 2.95
CA ILE A 186 -14.23 15.67 4.11
C ILE A 186 -15.50 14.91 3.74
N GLU A 187 -16.04 15.12 2.54
CA GLU A 187 -17.21 14.40 2.03
C GLU A 187 -16.93 12.89 1.93
N LYS A 188 -15.74 12.51 1.46
CA LYS A 188 -15.34 11.10 1.40
C LYS A 188 -15.06 10.52 2.79
N ALA A 189 -14.57 11.33 3.73
CA ALA A 189 -14.38 10.91 5.10
C ALA A 189 -15.71 10.68 5.85
N MET A 190 -16.77 11.41 5.46
CA MET A 190 -18.12 11.32 6.02
C MET A 190 -19.01 10.24 5.36
N ASP A 191 -18.51 9.61 4.31
CA ASP A 191 -19.12 8.45 3.63
C ASP A 191 -19.47 7.33 4.63
N SER A 192 -20.60 6.64 4.39
CA SER A 192 -21.09 5.58 5.27
C SER A 192 -20.17 4.37 5.39
N ASP A 193 -19.31 4.15 4.39
CA ASP A 193 -18.44 2.99 4.29
C ASP A 193 -16.96 3.30 4.54
N THR A 194 -16.59 4.57 4.75
CA THR A 194 -15.21 4.90 5.18
C THR A 194 -15.03 4.50 6.65
N LEU A 195 -14.03 3.66 6.93
CA LEU A 195 -13.81 3.06 8.25
C LEU A 195 -12.45 3.44 8.84
N VAL A 196 -12.39 3.37 10.17
CA VAL A 196 -11.17 2.97 10.88
C VAL A 196 -11.30 1.47 11.16
N ALA A 197 -10.76 0.63 10.27
CA ALA A 197 -10.86 -0.81 10.39
C ALA A 197 -9.86 -1.34 11.44
N ILE A 198 -10.31 -2.28 12.26
CA ILE A 198 -9.51 -3.00 13.27
C ILE A 198 -9.50 -4.53 13.02
N HIS A 199 -10.43 -5.02 12.20
CA HIS A 199 -10.48 -6.41 11.74
C HIS A 199 -10.49 -6.50 10.22
N MET A 200 -9.97 -7.61 9.71
CA MET A 200 -10.02 -8.01 8.32
C MET A 200 -10.33 -9.52 8.26
N ASN A 201 -11.34 -9.88 7.47
CA ASN A 201 -11.85 -11.24 7.32
C ASN A 201 -12.17 -11.91 8.68
N ALA A 202 -12.89 -11.19 9.54
CA ALA A 202 -13.32 -11.61 10.89
C ALA A 202 -12.19 -11.87 11.92
N ALA A 203 -10.93 -11.63 11.57
CA ALA A 203 -9.80 -11.65 12.50
C ALA A 203 -9.23 -10.25 12.69
N PRO A 204 -8.51 -9.96 13.79
CA PRO A 204 -7.74 -8.73 13.90
C PRO A 204 -6.85 -8.53 12.68
N LEU A 205 -6.59 -7.27 12.31
CA LEU A 205 -5.62 -6.97 11.26
C LEU A 205 -4.29 -7.67 11.55
N THR A 206 -3.59 -8.11 10.51
CA THR A 206 -2.20 -8.56 10.66
C THR A 206 -1.26 -7.36 10.65
N LYS A 207 -0.01 -7.55 11.09
CA LYS A 207 1.05 -6.53 10.99
C LYS A 207 1.14 -5.97 9.57
N HIS A 208 1.22 -6.84 8.55
CA HIS A 208 1.32 -6.43 7.15
C HIS A 208 0.14 -5.59 6.64
N HIS A 209 -1.05 -5.77 7.26
CA HIS A 209 -2.29 -5.12 6.85
C HIS A 209 -2.73 -3.97 7.75
N GLY A 210 -1.87 -3.56 8.69
CA GLY A 210 -2.04 -2.34 9.46
C GLY A 210 -2.52 -2.52 10.90
N PHE A 211 -2.28 -3.69 11.52
CA PHE A 211 -2.52 -3.85 12.95
C PHE A 211 -1.90 -2.71 13.77
N PRO A 212 -2.58 -2.12 14.78
CA PRO A 212 -3.91 -2.53 15.26
C PRO A 212 -5.09 -1.88 14.52
N ALA A 213 -4.87 -0.79 13.78
CA ALA A 213 -5.93 -0.09 13.07
C ALA A 213 -5.43 0.50 11.74
N ARG A 214 -6.31 0.54 10.74
CA ARG A 214 -6.07 1.21 9.46
C ARG A 214 -7.24 2.10 9.07
N ALA A 215 -6.96 3.16 8.32
CA ALA A 215 -8.01 3.78 7.52
C ALA A 215 -8.39 2.83 6.37
N LEU A 216 -9.67 2.77 6.05
CA LEU A 216 -10.21 2.13 4.85
C LEU A 216 -11.08 3.14 4.12
N VAL A 217 -10.77 3.38 2.85
CA VAL A 217 -11.49 4.32 1.98
C VAL A 217 -12.03 3.54 0.78
N PRO A 218 -13.24 2.97 0.87
CA PRO A 218 -13.76 2.10 -0.19
C PRO A 218 -13.94 2.80 -1.53
N GLY A 219 -13.69 2.03 -2.60
CA GLY A 219 -13.76 2.49 -4.00
C GLY A 219 -12.60 3.39 -4.44
N TRP A 220 -11.68 3.76 -3.54
CA TRP A 220 -10.48 4.54 -3.86
C TRP A 220 -9.25 3.64 -3.92
N ILE A 221 -8.19 4.14 -4.56
CA ILE A 221 -6.90 3.46 -4.61
C ILE A 221 -6.40 3.11 -3.21
N GLY A 222 -5.69 1.98 -3.08
CA GLY A 222 -5.20 1.49 -1.80
C GLY A 222 -4.31 2.47 -1.03
N ALA A 223 -3.67 3.43 -1.73
CA ALA A 223 -2.87 4.48 -1.10
C ALA A 223 -3.70 5.38 -0.17
N ALA A 224 -5.00 5.57 -0.41
CA ALA A 224 -5.88 6.34 0.48
C ALA A 224 -6.19 5.63 1.81
N SER A 225 -5.96 4.32 1.88
CA SER A 225 -6.25 3.48 3.05
C SER A 225 -5.00 3.28 3.91
N CYS A 226 -4.62 4.32 4.68
CA CYS A 226 -3.42 4.35 5.53
C CYS A 226 -3.39 3.20 6.55
N LYS A 227 -2.25 2.53 6.69
CA LYS A 227 -2.02 1.42 7.64
C LYS A 227 -1.33 1.90 8.91
N TRP A 228 -1.46 1.13 9.99
CA TRP A 228 -0.84 1.42 11.29
C TRP A 228 -1.23 2.82 11.81
N LEU A 229 -2.49 3.18 11.61
CA LEU A 229 -3.03 4.52 11.78
C LEU A 229 -2.83 4.99 13.23
N THR A 230 -2.34 6.21 13.42
CA THR A 230 -2.19 6.82 14.74
C THR A 230 -2.66 8.26 14.81
N GLU A 231 -2.80 8.93 13.68
CA GLU A 231 -3.26 10.31 13.63
C GLU A 231 -4.27 10.49 12.50
N ILE A 232 -5.42 11.04 12.87
CA ILE A 232 -6.44 11.60 11.99
C ILE A 232 -6.46 13.11 12.26
N LYS A 233 -6.16 13.91 11.24
CA LYS A 233 -6.17 15.36 11.39
C LYS A 233 -7.10 15.99 10.36
N VAL A 234 -8.10 16.72 10.83
CA VAL A 234 -8.96 17.51 9.95
C VAL A 234 -8.21 18.79 9.57
N LEU A 235 -8.14 19.06 8.28
CA LEU A 235 -7.44 20.18 7.67
C LEU A 235 -8.43 21.09 6.95
N ASP A 236 -8.08 22.36 6.83
CA ASP A 236 -8.80 23.37 6.06
C ASP A 236 -8.59 23.26 4.54
N LYS A 237 -7.58 22.49 4.10
CA LYS A 237 -7.27 22.21 2.69
C LYS A 237 -6.60 20.84 2.51
N GLU A 238 -6.41 20.44 1.25
CA GLU A 238 -5.66 19.23 0.90
C GLU A 238 -4.26 19.23 1.52
N PHE A 239 -3.85 18.08 2.06
CA PHE A 239 -2.51 17.92 2.61
C PHE A 239 -1.43 18.03 1.52
N GLU A 240 -0.49 18.95 1.70
CA GLU A 240 0.62 19.19 0.76
C GLU A 240 1.87 18.38 1.18
N GLY A 241 1.92 17.10 0.79
CA GLY A 241 3.09 16.25 1.01
C GLY A 241 3.47 15.38 -0.19
N ASN A 242 4.62 14.71 -0.10
CA ASN A 242 5.19 13.93 -1.21
C ASN A 242 4.24 12.87 -1.80
N PHE A 243 3.37 12.29 -0.99
CA PHE A 243 2.44 11.27 -1.47
C PHE A 243 1.06 11.83 -1.84
N MET A 244 0.88 13.15 -1.90
CA MET A 244 -0.33 13.83 -2.38
C MET A 244 -0.07 14.72 -3.61
N LYS A 245 0.98 15.55 -3.55
CA LYS A 245 1.24 16.59 -4.58
C LYS A 245 2.15 16.12 -5.73
N PRO A 246 3.27 15.42 -5.50
CA PRO A 246 3.98 14.77 -6.60
C PRO A 246 3.59 13.29 -6.78
N GLY A 247 3.21 12.60 -5.72
CA GLY A 247 2.84 11.18 -5.77
C GLY A 247 1.38 10.94 -6.10
N TYR A 248 1.10 9.85 -6.84
CA TYR A 248 -0.26 9.35 -7.10
C TYR A 248 -1.20 10.38 -7.73
N ARG A 249 -0.75 10.99 -8.82
CA ARG A 249 -1.55 11.92 -9.61
C ARG A 249 -1.69 11.43 -11.04
N MET A 250 -2.80 11.80 -11.67
CA MET A 250 -3.08 11.54 -13.07
C MET A 250 -3.08 12.89 -13.82
N PRO A 251 -2.49 12.96 -15.02
CA PRO A 251 -2.67 14.11 -15.91
C PRO A 251 -4.16 14.40 -16.16
N ASN A 252 -4.52 15.68 -16.22
CA ASN A 252 -5.90 16.08 -16.56
C ASN A 252 -6.21 15.88 -18.05
N GLN A 253 -5.17 15.80 -18.89
CA GLN A 253 -5.27 15.55 -20.32
C GLN A 253 -4.46 14.30 -20.71
N PRO A 254 -4.89 13.53 -21.72
CA PRO A 254 -4.09 12.44 -22.26
C PRO A 254 -2.72 12.93 -22.72
N ILE A 255 -1.68 12.21 -22.32
CA ILE A 255 -0.31 12.45 -22.78
C ILE A 255 0.17 11.27 -23.63
N PRO A 256 0.99 11.51 -24.67
CA PRO A 256 1.58 10.41 -25.43
C PRO A 256 2.52 9.60 -24.53
N PRO A 257 2.73 8.30 -24.83
CA PRO A 257 3.71 7.49 -24.12
C PRO A 257 5.10 8.14 -24.08
N GLY A 258 5.67 8.28 -22.89
CA GLY A 258 6.97 8.94 -22.68
C GLY A 258 6.93 10.47 -22.67
N GLY A 259 5.76 11.08 -22.85
CA GLY A 259 5.59 12.53 -22.76
C GLY A 259 5.80 13.06 -21.33
N GLU A 260 6.19 14.32 -21.24
CA GLU A 260 6.35 15.01 -19.95
C GLU A 260 5.00 15.29 -19.30
N VAL A 261 4.91 15.06 -17.99
CA VAL A 261 3.74 15.40 -17.17
C VAL A 261 3.97 16.77 -16.56
N ASN A 262 3.13 17.76 -16.86
CA ASN A 262 3.08 19.02 -16.12
C ASN A 262 2.49 18.75 -14.72
N PRO A 263 3.24 18.87 -13.62
CA PRO A 263 2.74 18.54 -12.28
C PRO A 263 1.55 19.41 -11.85
N ASP A 264 1.49 20.66 -12.32
CA ASP A 264 0.42 21.61 -11.98
C ASP A 264 -0.88 21.29 -12.73
N ASP A 265 -0.82 20.50 -13.80
CA ASP A 265 -1.98 20.05 -14.59
C ASP A 265 -2.29 18.56 -14.33
N THR A 266 -2.36 18.21 -13.04
CA THR A 266 -2.72 16.86 -12.59
C THR A 266 -3.74 16.93 -11.45
N HIS A 267 -4.47 15.83 -11.23
CA HIS A 267 -5.33 15.64 -10.06
C HIS A 267 -4.91 14.40 -9.26
N PRO A 268 -5.19 14.35 -7.93
CA PRO A 268 -4.94 13.15 -7.14
C PRO A 268 -5.74 11.97 -7.71
N ILE A 269 -5.09 10.81 -7.83
CA ILE A 269 -5.80 9.56 -8.16
C ILE A 269 -6.70 9.21 -6.96
N THR A 270 -7.99 9.07 -7.23
CA THR A 270 -9.02 8.74 -6.23
C THR A 270 -9.63 7.38 -6.55
N SER A 271 -10.71 7.34 -7.33
CA SER A 271 -11.40 6.12 -7.72
C SER A 271 -10.55 5.26 -8.67
N LEU A 272 -10.72 3.95 -8.55
CA LEU A 272 -10.17 2.99 -9.50
C LEU A 272 -11.01 3.01 -10.78
N GLY A 273 -10.35 3.02 -11.93
CA GLY A 273 -11.01 2.77 -13.22
C GLY A 273 -11.44 1.31 -13.36
N VAL A 274 -12.32 1.03 -14.32
CA VAL A 274 -12.74 -0.35 -14.61
C VAL A 274 -11.54 -1.20 -15.04
N LYS A 275 -11.40 -2.38 -14.44
CA LYS A 275 -10.32 -3.32 -14.73
C LYS A 275 -10.79 -4.76 -14.61
N SER A 276 -10.20 -5.63 -15.43
CA SER A 276 -10.42 -7.08 -15.39
C SER A 276 -9.10 -7.82 -15.59
N VAL A 277 -9.03 -9.05 -15.08
CA VAL A 277 -7.88 -9.95 -15.24
C VAL A 277 -8.40 -11.34 -15.61
N LEU A 278 -7.67 -12.01 -16.51
CA LEU A 278 -7.76 -13.46 -16.67
C LEU A 278 -6.81 -14.06 -15.64
N ALA A 279 -7.39 -14.76 -14.67
CA ALA A 279 -6.70 -15.38 -13.55
C ALA A 279 -6.86 -16.90 -13.66
#